data_AF-A0A819LBS3-F1
#
_entry.id   AF-A0A819LBS3-F1
#
_cell.length_a   1.000
_cell.length_b   1.000
_cell.length_c   1.000
_cell.angle_alpha   90.00
_cell.angle_beta   90.00
_cell.angle_gamma   90.00
#
_symmetry.space_group_name_H-M   'P 1'
#
loop_
_entity.id
_entity.type
_entity.pdbx_description
1 polymer ?
#
loop_
_entity_poly.entity_id
_entity_poly.type
_entity_poly.pdbx_seq_one_letter_code
_entity_poly.pdbx_strand_id
1 'polypeptide(L)'
;MSLLFLCIVLTDKTCHTVPMILITNSCFAGFSFTLILFWVTIFTLHNDLQQIYYQDLFCNFRGYMGYVTCFATMYSYFLQAIHSYLIVIYPTRLFWQSAKFQFSLIILTWIAAFIYACPQIATNAIKYSVDDQICQLPLHLSF
;
A
#
# COMPACT_ATOMS: atom_id res chain seq x y z
N MET A 1 -3.42 15.18 -1.16
CA MET A 1 -2.71 15.52 0.10
C MET A 1 -1.37 14.82 0.23
N SER A 2 -1.29 13.49 0.05
CA SER A 2 -0.02 12.73 0.17
C SER A 2 1.14 13.25 -0.70
N LEU A 3 0.86 13.69 -1.93
CA LEU A 3 1.87 14.29 -2.83
C LEU A 3 2.48 15.58 -2.27
N LEU A 4 1.65 16.48 -1.72
CA LEU A 4 2.12 17.74 -1.15
C LEU A 4 3.04 17.48 0.06
N PHE A 5 2.68 16.52 0.92
CA PHE A 5 3.52 16.12 2.04
C PHE A 5 4.85 15.50 1.59
N LEU A 6 4.84 14.65 0.56
CA LEU A 6 6.07 14.09 -0.01
C LEU A 6 6.99 15.20 -0.56
N CYS A 7 6.43 16.17 -1.29
CA CYS A 7 7.20 17.31 -1.80
C CYS A 7 7.83 18.14 -0.67
N ILE A 8 7.09 18.41 0.40
CA ILE A 8 7.59 19.17 1.56
C ILE A 8 8.76 18.44 2.23
N VAL A 9 8.62 17.14 2.54
CA VAL A 9 9.68 16.38 3.23
C VAL A 9 10.93 16.21 2.35
N LEU A 10 10.78 16.09 1.04
CA LEU A 10 11.92 16.01 0.12
C LEU A 10 12.67 17.33 -0.01
N THR A 11 11.98 18.47 0.11
CA THR A 11 12.57 19.80 -0.09
C THR A 11 13.19 20.35 1.20
N ASP A 12 12.57 20.09 2.35
CA ASP A 12 13.03 20.63 3.63
C ASP A 12 13.83 19.60 4.44
N LYS A 13 15.16 19.79 4.48
CA LYS A 13 16.09 18.95 5.25
C LYS A 13 15.91 19.06 6.76
N THR A 14 15.32 20.14 7.27
CA THR A 14 15.08 20.30 8.72
C THR A 14 13.98 19.36 9.22
N CYS A 15 13.14 18.86 8.31
CA CYS A 15 12.08 17.92 8.60
C CYS A 15 12.55 16.45 8.65
N HIS A 16 13.84 16.14 8.49
CA HIS A 16 14.36 14.75 8.42
C HIS A 16 14.48 14.10 9.80
N THR A 17 13.35 14.01 10.49
CA THR A 17 13.20 13.32 11.77
C THR A 17 12.61 11.93 11.57
N VAL A 18 12.78 11.05 12.56
CA VAL A 18 12.29 9.66 12.51
C VAL A 18 10.76 9.58 12.33
N PRO A 19 9.92 10.36 13.03
CA PRO A 19 8.49 10.41 12.77
C PRO A 19 8.17 10.80 11.32
N MET A 20 8.91 11.77 10.75
CA MET A 20 8.67 12.23 9.38
C MET A 20 9.04 11.18 8.34
N ILE A 21 10.05 10.32 8.59
CA ILE A 21 10.36 9.17 7.73
C ILE A 21 9.17 8.19 7.70
N LEU A 22 8.56 7.89 8.85
CA LEU A 22 7.40 7.00 8.94
C LEU A 22 6.15 7.59 8.27
N ILE A 23 5.92 8.90 8.43
CA ILE A 23 4.84 9.63 7.75
C ILE A 23 5.06 9.59 6.24
N THR A 24 6.28 9.85 5.77
CA THR A 24 6.65 9.78 4.35
C THR A 24 6.35 8.42 3.76
N ASN A 25 6.68 7.33 4.46
CA ASN A 25 6.35 5.98 4.02
C ASN A 25 4.83 5.76 3.89
N SER A 26 4.03 6.22 4.85
CA SER A 26 2.56 6.12 4.75
C SER A 26 2.00 6.97 3.61
N CYS A 27 2.55 8.16 3.35
CA CYS A 27 2.17 8.98 2.21
C CYS A 27 2.53 8.32 0.88
N PHE A 28 3.70 7.69 0.80
CA PHE A 28 4.14 6.96 -0.38
C PHE A 28 3.30 5.71 -0.66
N ALA A 29 3.00 4.92 0.38
CA ALA A 29 2.13 3.75 0.28
C ALA A 29 0.71 4.16 -0.14
N GLY A 30 0.15 5.17 0.53
CA GLY A 30 -1.18 5.70 0.21
C GLY A 30 -1.26 6.29 -1.20
N PHE A 31 -0.23 7.03 -1.63
CA PHE A 31 -0.17 7.55 -3.00
C PHE A 31 -0.15 6.41 -4.03
N SER A 32 0.70 5.40 -3.82
CA SER A 32 0.76 4.22 -4.67
C SER A 32 -0.59 3.49 -4.75
N PHE A 33 -1.27 3.32 -3.62
CA PHE A 33 -2.60 2.72 -3.57
C PHE A 33 -3.64 3.56 -4.34
N THR A 34 -3.63 4.89 -4.19
CA THR A 34 -4.55 5.76 -4.93
C THR A 34 -4.32 5.74 -6.44
N LEU A 35 -3.06 5.62 -6.89
CA LEU A 35 -2.76 5.47 -8.32
C LEU A 35 -3.34 4.18 -8.89
N ILE A 36 -3.27 3.08 -8.13
CA ILE A 36 -3.83 1.79 -8.56
C ILE A 36 -5.35 1.86 -8.61
N LEU A 37 -5.99 2.43 -7.58
CA LEU A 37 -7.45 2.62 -7.58
C LEU A 37 -7.88 3.51 -8.74
N PHE A 38 -7.17 4.61 -8.99
CA PHE A 38 -7.45 5.48 -10.12
C PHE A 38 -7.34 4.74 -11.46
N TRP A 39 -6.34 3.87 -11.61
CA TRP A 39 -6.18 3.05 -12.80
C TRP A 39 -7.33 2.06 -12.99
N VAL A 40 -7.78 1.41 -11.90
CA VAL A 40 -8.96 0.53 -11.91
C VAL A 40 -10.21 1.32 -12.30
N THR A 41 -10.44 2.50 -11.70
CA THR A 41 -11.60 3.34 -12.01
C THR A 41 -11.63 3.80 -13.47
N ILE A 42 -10.49 4.18 -14.04
CA ILE A 42 -10.40 4.52 -15.48
C ILE A 42 -10.81 3.33 -16.33
N PHE A 43 -10.37 2.13 -15.98
CA PHE A 43 -10.71 0.93 -16.73
C PHE A 43 -12.19 0.58 -16.63
N THR A 44 -12.77 0.61 -15.43
CA THR A 44 -14.22 0.45 -15.20
C THR A 44 -15.00 1.47 -16.03
N LEU A 45 -14.65 2.76 -15.93
CA LEU A 45 -15.29 3.83 -16.69
C LEU A 45 -15.21 3.60 -18.22
N HIS A 46 -14.09 3.08 -18.71
CA HIS A 46 -13.92 2.78 -20.13
C HIS A 46 -14.84 1.64 -20.60
N ASN A 47 -14.97 0.56 -19.81
CA ASN A 47 -15.88 -0.54 -20.13
C ASN A 47 -17.34 -0.10 -20.09
N ASP A 48 -17.72 0.69 -19.08
CA ASP A 48 -19.07 1.23 -18.95
C ASP A 48 -19.45 2.14 -20.11
N LEU A 49 -18.54 3.03 -20.54
CA LEU A 49 -18.79 3.95 -21.66
C LEU A 49 -18.94 3.21 -23.00
N GLN A 50 -18.21 2.12 -23.21
CA GLN A 50 -18.28 1.37 -24.45
C GLN A 50 -19.38 0.29 -24.45
N GLN A 51 -19.97 -0.02 -23.29
CA GLN A 51 -20.90 -1.16 -23.11
C GLN A 51 -20.30 -2.49 -23.58
N ILE A 52 -18.97 -2.60 -23.59
CA ILE A 52 -18.24 -3.81 -23.99
C ILE A 52 -17.63 -4.39 -22.72
N TYR A 53 -17.97 -5.65 -22.42
CA TYR A 53 -17.29 -6.40 -21.37
C TYR A 53 -15.96 -6.92 -21.90
N TYR A 54 -14.90 -6.12 -21.72
CA TYR A 54 -13.54 -6.51 -22.10
C TYR A 54 -12.83 -7.19 -20.93
N GLN A 55 -12.23 -8.36 -21.18
CA GLN A 55 -11.46 -9.07 -20.18
C GLN A 55 -10.14 -8.33 -19.90
N ASP A 56 -9.95 -7.87 -18.66
CA ASP A 56 -8.75 -7.11 -18.27
C ASP A 56 -7.48 -7.96 -18.33
N LEU A 57 -6.61 -7.68 -19.30
CA LEU A 57 -5.33 -8.36 -19.47
C LEU A 57 -4.36 -8.08 -18.30
N PHE A 58 -4.51 -6.93 -17.64
CA PHE A 58 -3.68 -6.50 -16.51
C PHE A 58 -4.35 -6.79 -15.17
N CYS A 59 -5.41 -7.61 -15.15
CA CYS A 59 -6.21 -7.84 -13.96
C CYS A 59 -5.41 -8.37 -12.78
N ASN A 60 -4.62 -9.42 -13.02
CA ASN A 60 -3.76 -10.02 -12.02
C ASN A 60 -2.73 -9.02 -11.48
N PHE A 61 -2.16 -8.18 -12.36
CA PHE A 61 -1.18 -7.19 -11.97
C PHE A 61 -1.79 -6.07 -11.12
N ARG A 62 -2.96 -5.56 -11.53
CA ARG A 62 -3.70 -4.52 -10.78
C ARG A 62 -4.14 -5.02 -9.42
N GLY A 63 -4.75 -6.22 -9.37
CA GLY A 63 -5.15 -6.84 -8.12
C GLY A 63 -3.96 -7.07 -7.19
N TYR A 64 -2.87 -7.65 -7.70
CA TYR A 64 -1.63 -7.87 -6.93
C TYR A 64 -1.09 -6.56 -6.35
N MET A 65 -0.89 -5.54 -7.19
CA MET A 65 -0.39 -4.24 -6.74
C MET A 65 -1.35 -3.60 -5.72
N GLY A 66 -2.67 -3.77 -5.91
CA GLY A 66 -3.69 -3.34 -4.96
C GLY A 66 -3.52 -3.98 -3.58
N TYR A 67 -3.34 -5.30 -3.51
CA TYR A 67 -3.09 -6.00 -2.25
C TYR A 67 -1.76 -5.58 -1.60
N VAL A 68 -0.67 -5.47 -2.38
CA VAL A 68 0.64 -5.03 -1.88
C VAL A 68 0.55 -3.64 -1.26
N THR A 69 -0.03 -2.68 -1.98
CA THR A 69 -0.09 -1.29 -1.53
C THR A 69 -1.10 -1.09 -0.38
N CYS A 70 -2.19 -1.86 -0.34
CA CYS A 70 -3.09 -1.91 0.79
C CYS A 70 -2.37 -2.43 2.06
N PHE A 71 -1.66 -3.55 1.95
CA PHE A 71 -0.85 -4.10 3.04
C PHE A 71 0.19 -3.07 3.52
N ALA A 72 0.97 -2.49 2.59
CA ALA A 72 1.99 -1.51 2.92
C ALA A 72 1.38 -0.27 3.63
N THR A 73 0.19 0.16 3.23
CA THR A 73 -0.52 1.28 3.86
C THR A 73 -0.91 0.94 5.31
N MET A 74 -1.54 -0.22 5.52
CA MET A 74 -1.97 -0.65 6.87
C MET A 74 -0.78 -0.83 7.82
N TYR A 75 0.28 -1.50 7.36
CA TYR A 75 1.47 -1.69 8.19
C TYR A 75 2.28 -0.40 8.40
N SER A 76 2.18 0.58 7.50
CA SER A 76 2.76 1.91 7.74
C SER A 76 2.13 2.60 8.95
N TYR A 77 0.81 2.53 9.09
CA TYR A 77 0.12 3.07 10.27
C TYR A 77 0.43 2.27 11.53
N PHE A 78 0.54 0.94 11.42
CA PHE A 78 0.96 0.09 12.52
C PHE A 78 2.37 0.43 13.03
N LEU A 79 3.33 0.65 12.13
CA LEU A 79 4.69 1.08 12.50
C LEU A 79 4.69 2.44 13.19
N GLN A 80 3.88 3.40 12.72
CA GLN A 80 3.72 4.70 13.39
C GLN A 80 3.16 4.54 14.81
N ALA A 81 2.14 3.68 14.99
CA ALA A 81 1.56 3.42 16.30
C ALA A 81 2.58 2.77 17.27
N ILE A 82 3.34 1.77 16.79
CA ILE A 82 4.42 1.15 17.58
C ILE A 82 5.48 2.18 17.95
N HIS A 83 5.92 3.00 17.00
CA HIS A 83 6.93 4.01 17.26
C HIS A 83 6.48 5.02 18.33
N SER A 84 5.25 5.52 18.23
CA SER A 84 4.66 6.40 19.25
C SER A 84 4.56 5.72 20.61
N TYR A 85 4.16 4.45 20.65
CA TYR A 85 4.12 3.66 21.88
C TYR A 85 5.51 3.52 22.52
N LEU A 86 6.54 3.20 21.73
CA LEU A 86 7.91 3.02 22.22
C LEU A 86 8.51 4.31 22.76
N ILE A 87 8.21 5.47 22.15
CA ILE A 87 8.66 6.77 22.67
C ILE A 87 8.03 7.07 24.03
N VAL A 88 6.73 6.81 24.19
CA VAL A 88 6.00 7.14 25.42
C VAL A 88 6.35 6.19 26.57
N ILE A 89 6.38 4.88 26.30
CA ILE A 89 6.54 3.86 27.36
C ILE A 89 8.01 3.53 27.63
N TYR A 90 8.87 3.57 26.61
CA TYR A 90 10.28 3.18 26.71
C TYR A 90 11.24 4.27 26.20
N PRO A 91 11.20 5.49 26.76
CA PRO A 91 11.98 6.64 26.27
C PRO A 91 13.50 6.40 26.32
N THR A 92 13.99 5.55 27.23
CA THR A 92 15.42 5.26 27.40
C THR A 92 15.99 4.29 26.36
N ARG A 93 15.14 3.64 25.55
CA ARG A 93 15.54 2.62 24.58
C ARG A 93 15.80 3.23 23.19
N LEU A 94 16.84 4.07 23.10
CA LEU A 94 17.21 4.85 21.90
C LEU A 94 17.45 4.00 20.63
N PHE A 95 17.85 2.73 20.77
CA PHE A 95 18.07 1.84 19.63
C PHE A 95 16.83 1.71 18.72
N TRP A 96 15.66 1.51 19.34
CA TRP A 96 14.38 1.34 18.63
C TRP A 96 13.89 2.63 17.98
N GLN A 97 14.33 3.77 18.50
CA GLN A 97 13.99 5.10 17.98
C GLN A 97 14.98 5.55 16.90
N SER A 98 16.01 4.76 16.59
CA SER A 98 17.01 5.15 15.59
C SER A 98 16.44 5.14 14.17
N ALA A 99 16.80 6.14 13.37
CA ALA A 99 16.36 6.24 11.97
C ALA A 99 16.73 5.00 11.14
N LYS A 100 17.92 4.42 11.40
CA LYS A 100 18.40 3.21 10.72
C LYS A 100 17.47 2.03 10.98
N PHE A 101 17.08 1.81 12.24
CA PHE A 101 16.19 0.72 12.61
C PHE A 101 14.79 0.91 11.99
N GLN A 102 14.23 2.11 12.07
CA GLN A 102 12.93 2.42 11.47
C GLN A 102 12.94 2.26 9.94
N PHE A 103 14.02 2.66 9.28
CA PHE A 103 14.20 2.44 7.85
C PHE A 103 14.29 0.95 7.50
N SER A 104 15.01 0.15 8.29
CA SER A 104 15.02 -1.31 8.13
C SER A 104 13.63 -1.94 8.28
N LEU A 105 12.83 -1.48 9.24
CA LEU A 105 11.44 -1.95 9.39
C LEU A 105 10.56 -1.59 8.19
N ILE A 106 10.73 -0.40 7.61
CA ILE A 106 10.02 -0.01 6.39
C ILE A 106 10.38 -0.96 5.24
N ILE A 107 11.68 -1.22 5.02
CA ILE A 107 12.14 -2.15 3.97
C ILE A 107 11.54 -3.54 4.18
N LEU A 108 11.60 -4.07 5.40
CA LEU A 108 11.04 -5.37 5.73
C LEU A 108 9.53 -5.43 5.49
N THR A 109 8.81 -4.34 5.77
CA THR A 109 7.37 -4.24 5.52
C THR A 109 7.05 -4.33 4.03
N TRP A 110 7.81 -3.64 3.18
CA TRP A 110 7.62 -3.71 1.73
C TRP A 110 7.95 -5.10 1.18
N ILE A 111 9.05 -5.71 1.64
CA ILE A 111 9.40 -7.09 1.26
C ILE A 111 8.27 -8.06 1.67
N ALA A 112 7.77 -7.95 2.91
CA ALA A 112 6.67 -8.76 3.40
C ALA A 112 5.38 -8.54 2.59
N ALA A 113 5.08 -7.30 2.19
CA ALA A 113 3.92 -6.97 1.36
C ALA A 113 3.96 -7.69 0.00
N PHE A 114 5.11 -7.66 -0.67
CA PHE A 114 5.30 -8.36 -1.94
C PHE A 114 5.21 -9.88 -1.77
N ILE A 115 5.87 -10.45 -0.76
CA ILE A 115 5.82 -11.89 -0.47
C ILE A 115 4.41 -12.35 -0.16
N TYR A 116 3.66 -11.59 0.64
CA TYR A 116 2.28 -11.91 1.01
C TYR A 116 1.35 -11.99 -0.20
N ALA A 117 1.52 -11.12 -1.19
CA ALA A 117 0.69 -11.10 -2.38
C ALA A 117 1.14 -12.10 -3.48
N CYS A 118 2.38 -12.60 -3.44
CA CYS A 118 2.92 -13.54 -4.45
C CYS A 118 2.07 -14.82 -4.66
N PRO A 119 1.58 -15.52 -3.62
CA PRO A 119 0.77 -16.72 -3.78
C PRO A 119 -0.49 -16.48 -4.63
N GLN A 120 -1.05 -15.27 -4.60
CA GLN A 120 -2.25 -14.92 -5.35
C GLN A 120 -2.01 -14.87 -6.86
N ILE A 121 -0.81 -14.43 -7.29
CA ILE A 121 -0.38 -14.51 -8.69
C ILE A 121 -0.12 -15.97 -9.06
N ALA A 122 0.64 -16.70 -8.23
CA ALA A 122 1.04 -18.07 -8.55
C ALA A 122 -0.16 -19.02 -8.73
N THR A 123 -1.24 -18.78 -7.99
CA THR A 123 -2.47 -19.57 -8.06
C THR A 123 -3.51 -19.05 -9.06
N ASN A 124 -3.24 -17.92 -9.74
CA ASN A 124 -4.26 -17.19 -10.53
C ASN A 124 -5.58 -17.01 -9.76
N ALA A 125 -5.48 -16.74 -8.45
CA ALA A 125 -6.64 -16.62 -7.58
C ALA A 125 -7.38 -15.29 -7.79
N ILE A 126 -6.68 -14.27 -8.28
CA ILE A 126 -7.27 -12.99 -8.65
C ILE A 126 -8.00 -13.19 -9.97
N LYS A 127 -9.30 -12.90 -9.98
CA LYS A 127 -10.14 -13.02 -11.18
C LYS A 127 -10.87 -11.71 -11.42
N TYR A 128 -11.14 -11.44 -12.69
CA TYR A 128 -12.00 -10.33 -13.07
C TYR A 128 -13.45 -10.68 -12.72
N SER A 129 -14.07 -9.90 -11.83
CA SER A 129 -15.50 -9.94 -11.55
C SER A 129 -16.21 -9.10 -12.59
N VAL A 130 -17.08 -9.71 -13.39
CA VAL A 130 -17.85 -9.00 -14.44
C VAL A 130 -18.89 -8.08 -13.81
N ASP A 131 -19.51 -8.53 -12.72
CA ASP A 131 -20.57 -7.79 -12.02
C ASP A 131 -20.04 -6.51 -11.37
N ASP A 132 -18.85 -6.60 -10.76
CA ASP A 132 -18.22 -5.47 -10.07
C ASP A 132 -17.22 -4.71 -10.96
N GLN A 133 -16.91 -5.24 -12.15
CA GLN A 133 -15.86 -4.75 -13.07
C GLN A 133 -14.51 -4.48 -12.40
N ILE A 134 -14.13 -5.32 -11.43
CA ILE A 134 -12.88 -5.22 -10.68
C ILE A 134 -12.15 -6.57 -10.60
N CYS A 135 -10.86 -6.48 -10.34
CA CYS A 135 -9.98 -7.62 -10.14
C CYS A 135 -9.84 -7.94 -8.67
N GLN A 136 -10.43 -9.05 -8.24
CA GLN A 136 -10.48 -9.43 -6.84
C GLN A 136 -10.35 -10.95 -6.66
N LEU A 137 -10.01 -11.37 -5.44
CA LEU A 137 -10.20 -12.76 -5.06
C LEU A 137 -11.71 -13.06 -5.01
N PRO A 138 -12.21 -14.13 -5.66
CA PRO A 138 -13.62 -14.50 -5.55
C PRO A 138 -13.93 -14.88 -4.10
N LEU A 139 -14.85 -14.14 -3.47
CA LEU A 139 -15.41 -14.48 -2.18
C LEU A 139 -16.36 -15.68 -2.36
N HIS A 140 -15.86 -16.88 -2.14
CA HIS A 140 -16.71 -18.05 -1.96
C HIS A 140 -17.23 -18.05 -0.52
N LEU A 141 -18.37 -17.39 -0.30
CA LEU A 141 -19.14 -17.56 0.92
C LEU A 141 -19.79 -18.96 0.86
N SER A 142 -19.25 -19.92 1.59
CA SER A 142 -19.90 -21.21 1.80
C SER A 142 -21.05 -21.01 2.80
N PHE A 143 -22.26 -20.82 2.30
CA PHE A 143 -23.49 -20.93 3.10
C PHE A 143 -23.96 -22.38 3.16
#